data_AF-A0A9J6H855-F1
#
_entry.id   AF-A0A9J6H855-F1
#
_cell.length_a   1.000
_cell.length_b   1.000
_cell.length_c   1.000
_cell.angle_alpha   90.00
_cell.angle_beta   90.00
_cell.angle_gamma   90.00
#
_symmetry.space_group_name_H-M   'P 1'
#
loop_
_entity.id
_entity.type
_entity.pdbx_description
1 polymer ?
#
loop_
_entity_poly.entity_id
_entity_poly.type
_entity_poly.pdbx_seq_one_letter_code
_entity_poly.pdbx_strand_id
1 'polypeptide(L)'
;MFHCSWQVAGGAGEVGTQVTFVAEQVSHHPPVSAFYVECLGKQMCLEASLGIKSNLMGNYVGLQFLGEGKLVLRLLNRDECYTIGLPTMYWRSLLSEPYIELGGRVTVTCGDAVAPITFHTKPFYGGQLHCVSGEVKSAAGETVCKIAGEWDTRLEVQYADGHSKEWRIPELKRQPKRCRPIDSQDSLESRRLWQPVSEALRARNAVLALHHKCQVEDRLQESSAMKGSDTEHATVHQAHDGKLFRLEDGKVWKYKYPMNKSS
;
A
#
# COMPACT_ATOMS: atom_id res chain seq x y z
N MET A 1 -3.91 11.56 8.41
CA MET A 1 -2.68 10.73 8.64
C MET A 1 -3.04 9.41 9.30
N PHE A 2 -2.16 8.43 9.31
CA PHE A 2 -2.34 7.18 10.04
C PHE A 2 -0.98 6.63 10.52
N HIS A 3 -0.91 6.21 11.78
CA HIS A 3 0.30 5.63 12.38
C HIS A 3 -0.02 4.27 12.99
N CYS A 4 0.86 3.30 12.76
CA CYS A 4 0.80 2.03 13.47
C CYS A 4 2.19 1.38 13.55
N SER A 5 2.29 0.34 14.35
CA SER A 5 3.49 -0.48 14.43
C SER A 5 3.16 -1.96 14.62
N TRP A 6 4.14 -2.82 14.36
CA TRP A 6 4.09 -4.24 14.67
C TRP A 6 5.30 -4.59 15.53
N GLN A 7 5.07 -5.42 16.54
CA GLN A 7 6.15 -6.08 17.27
C GLN A 7 6.37 -7.46 16.65
N VAL A 8 7.57 -7.67 16.14
CA VAL A 8 7.98 -8.93 15.52
C VAL A 8 8.92 -9.62 16.51
N ALA A 9 8.49 -10.76 17.03
CA ALA A 9 9.33 -11.57 17.90
C ALA A 9 10.62 -11.99 17.16
N GLY A 10 11.75 -11.96 17.87
CA GLY A 10 13.00 -12.52 17.36
C GLY A 10 12.94 -14.05 17.31
N GLY A 11 13.90 -14.65 16.59
CA GLY A 11 14.18 -16.08 16.72
C GLY A 11 14.63 -16.44 18.14
N ALA A 12 14.82 -17.73 18.42
CA ALA A 12 15.34 -18.19 19.71
C ALA A 12 16.70 -17.51 20.00
N GLY A 13 16.73 -16.63 21.01
CA GLY A 13 17.93 -15.86 21.39
C GLY A 13 18.07 -14.49 20.74
N GLU A 14 17.20 -14.10 19.80
CA GLU A 14 17.19 -12.75 19.22
C GLU A 14 16.20 -11.82 19.92
N VAL A 15 16.61 -10.57 20.16
CA VAL A 15 15.70 -9.50 20.60
C VAL A 15 14.68 -9.23 19.47
N GLY A 16 13.40 -9.11 19.83
CA GLY A 16 12.36 -8.74 18.88
C GLY A 16 12.62 -7.37 18.23
N THR A 17 12.04 -7.16 17.05
CA THR A 17 12.15 -5.89 16.32
C THR A 17 10.79 -5.23 16.15
N GLN A 18 10.79 -3.91 15.96
CA GLN A 18 9.59 -3.14 15.65
C GLN A 18 9.58 -2.74 14.18
N VAL A 19 8.43 -2.91 13.54
CA VAL A 19 8.12 -2.31 12.23
C VAL A 19 7.19 -1.12 12.47
N THR A 20 7.55 0.06 12.00
CA THR A 20 6.74 1.28 12.11
C THR A 20 6.16 1.63 10.74
N PHE A 21 4.91 2.07 10.68
CA PHE A 21 4.22 2.53 9.48
C PHE A 21 3.59 3.89 9.72
N VAL A 22 3.77 4.78 8.76
CA VAL A 22 3.14 6.09 8.71
C VAL A 22 2.57 6.36 7.33
N ALA A 23 1.39 6.96 7.26
CA ALA A 23 0.76 7.34 6.02
C ALA A 23 0.07 8.71 6.11
N GLU A 24 0.03 9.39 4.97
CA GLU A 24 -0.64 10.68 4.81
C GLU A 24 -1.37 10.72 3.46
N GLN A 25 -2.58 11.29 3.48
CA GLN A 25 -3.28 11.70 2.26
C GLN A 25 -2.65 13.02 1.82
N VAL A 26 -1.78 12.97 0.82
CA VAL A 26 -0.95 14.11 0.37
C VAL A 26 -1.58 14.89 -0.78
N SER A 27 -2.60 14.33 -1.43
CA SER A 27 -3.43 15.04 -2.41
C SER A 27 -4.87 14.55 -2.34
N HIS A 28 -5.81 15.48 -2.54
CA HIS A 28 -7.24 15.19 -2.61
C HIS A 28 -7.75 15.10 -4.06
N HIS A 29 -7.23 15.96 -4.95
CA HIS A 29 -7.59 16.00 -6.37
C HIS A 29 -6.33 16.08 -7.25
N PRO A 30 -5.85 14.94 -7.82
CA PRO A 30 -6.36 13.58 -7.64
C PRO A 30 -6.04 13.01 -6.25
N PRO A 31 -6.75 11.97 -5.78
CA PRO A 31 -6.47 11.35 -4.49
C PRO A 31 -5.12 10.63 -4.52
N VAL A 32 -4.20 11.02 -3.66
CA VAL A 32 -2.88 10.40 -3.47
C VAL A 32 -2.62 10.15 -2.00
N SER A 33 -2.19 8.93 -1.68
CA SER A 33 -1.71 8.54 -0.35
C SER A 33 -0.23 8.20 -0.42
N ALA A 34 0.59 8.86 0.39
CA ALA A 34 1.98 8.50 0.59
C ALA A 34 2.13 7.73 1.90
N PHE A 35 2.99 6.72 1.91
CA PHE A 35 3.31 5.97 3.13
C PHE A 35 4.78 5.56 3.19
N TYR A 36 5.24 5.40 4.43
CA TYR A 36 6.58 5.01 4.77
C TYR A 36 6.53 3.91 5.84
N VAL A 37 7.38 2.91 5.67
CA VAL A 37 7.54 1.79 6.59
C VAL A 37 9.01 1.64 6.92
N GLU A 38 9.34 1.38 8.17
CA GLU A 38 10.71 1.11 8.58
C GLU A 38 10.82 0.02 9.64
N CYS A 39 11.96 -0.66 9.63
CA CYS A 39 12.39 -1.61 10.64
C CYS A 39 13.84 -1.28 11.01
N LEU A 40 14.03 -0.47 12.05
CA LEU A 40 15.36 0.00 12.48
C LEU A 40 16.29 -1.16 12.79
N GLY A 41 15.82 -2.16 13.54
CA GLY A 41 16.62 -3.31 13.95
C GLY A 41 17.10 -4.21 12.80
N LYS A 42 16.52 -4.09 11.59
CA LYS A 42 16.96 -4.81 10.39
C LYS A 42 17.50 -3.85 9.30
N GLN A 43 17.57 -2.55 9.59
CA GLN A 43 17.98 -1.50 8.64
C GLN A 43 17.22 -1.60 7.30
N MET A 44 15.90 -1.70 7.38
CA MET A 44 15.02 -1.80 6.21
C MET A 44 14.03 -0.65 6.19
N CYS A 45 13.76 -0.08 5.03
CA CYS A 45 12.66 0.85 4.84
C CYS A 45 11.93 0.64 3.52
N LEU A 46 10.65 0.98 3.49
CA LEU A 46 9.81 0.93 2.30
C LEU A 46 9.06 2.25 2.15
N GLU A 47 9.05 2.78 0.94
CA GLU A 47 8.35 4.03 0.59
C GLU A 47 7.41 3.79 -0.59
N ALA A 48 6.25 4.45 -0.59
CA ALA A 48 5.39 4.51 -1.75
C ALA A 48 4.51 5.76 -1.74
N SER A 49 4.13 6.19 -2.94
CA SER A 49 3.13 7.22 -3.19
C SER A 49 2.12 6.70 -4.20
N LEU A 50 0.90 6.45 -3.73
CA LEU A 50 -0.15 5.80 -4.51
C LEU A 50 -1.24 6.81 -4.83
N GLY A 51 -1.23 7.30 -6.06
CA GLY A 51 -2.43 7.89 -6.66
C GLY A 51 -3.31 6.79 -7.22
N ILE A 52 -4.62 6.95 -7.16
CA ILE A 52 -5.56 5.97 -7.73
C ILE A 52 -6.48 6.62 -8.76
N LYS A 53 -6.78 5.87 -9.82
CA LYS A 53 -7.83 6.18 -10.78
C LYS A 53 -8.76 4.98 -10.87
N SER A 54 -10.02 5.21 -10.56
CA SER A 54 -11.09 4.20 -10.64
C SER A 54 -11.97 4.45 -11.85
N ASN A 55 -12.29 3.40 -12.60
CA ASN A 55 -13.23 3.42 -13.71
C ASN A 55 -14.35 2.40 -13.44
N LEU A 56 -15.61 2.82 -13.51
CA LEU A 56 -16.76 1.91 -13.48
C LEU A 56 -16.95 1.30 -14.87
N MET A 57 -16.95 -0.03 -14.95
CA MET A 57 -17.00 -0.78 -16.21
C MET A 57 -18.20 -1.74 -16.17
N GLY A 58 -19.41 -1.18 -16.29
CA GLY A 58 -20.64 -1.95 -16.19
C GLY A 58 -20.88 -2.44 -14.76
N ASN A 59 -20.64 -3.73 -14.50
CA ASN A 59 -20.91 -4.38 -13.21
C ASN A 59 -19.68 -4.55 -12.30
N TYR A 60 -18.55 -3.94 -12.64
CA TYR A 60 -17.34 -3.94 -11.81
C TYR A 60 -16.61 -2.59 -11.86
N VAL A 61 -15.78 -2.32 -10.85
CA VAL A 61 -14.88 -1.16 -10.82
C VAL A 61 -13.46 -1.64 -11.07
N GLY A 62 -12.77 -1.06 -12.05
CA GLY A 62 -11.33 -1.22 -12.23
C GLY A 62 -10.58 -0.08 -11.55
N LEU A 63 -9.50 -0.39 -10.85
CA LEU A 63 -8.61 0.56 -10.19
C LEU A 63 -7.19 0.41 -10.72
N GLN A 64 -6.65 1.53 -11.20
CA GLN A 64 -5.27 1.66 -11.65
C GLN A 64 -4.52 2.64 -10.74
N PHE A 65 -3.25 2.34 -10.48
CA PHE A 65 -2.37 3.27 -9.77
C PHE A 65 -1.83 4.32 -10.74
N LEU A 66 -1.89 5.59 -10.32
CA LEU A 66 -1.38 6.74 -11.06
C LEU A 66 0.13 6.92 -10.81
N GLY A 67 0.81 7.52 -11.79
CA GLY A 67 2.25 7.78 -11.72
C GLY A 67 3.08 6.49 -11.84
N GLU A 68 4.24 6.46 -11.16
CA GLU A 68 5.12 5.30 -11.18
C GLU A 68 4.52 4.06 -10.50
N GLY A 69 3.51 4.20 -9.63
CA GLY A 69 2.74 3.08 -9.08
C GLY A 69 3.60 1.98 -8.45
N LYS A 70 4.73 2.35 -7.86
CA LYS A 70 5.77 1.45 -7.36
C LYS A 70 6.01 1.66 -5.88
N LEU A 71 6.41 0.58 -5.22
CA LEU A 71 6.98 0.60 -3.88
C LEU A 71 8.50 0.51 -4.02
N VAL A 72 9.21 1.27 -3.20
CA VAL A 72 10.67 1.22 -3.12
C VAL A 72 11.05 0.66 -1.77
N LEU A 73 11.58 -0.56 -1.75
CA LEU A 73 12.11 -1.23 -0.56
C LEU A 73 13.64 -1.12 -0.58
N ARG A 74 14.24 -0.63 0.50
CA ARG A 74 15.69 -0.56 0.67
C ARG A 74 16.13 -1.47 1.82
N LEU A 75 17.11 -2.31 1.55
CA LEU A 75 17.84 -3.09 2.56
C LEU A 75 19.21 -2.44 2.75
N LEU A 76 19.29 -1.54 3.73
CA LEU A 76 20.43 -0.64 3.89
C LEU A 76 21.71 -1.37 4.30
N ASN A 77 21.55 -2.47 5.05
CA ASN A 77 22.67 -3.33 5.45
C ASN A 77 23.30 -4.11 4.28
N ARG A 78 22.63 -4.17 3.13
CA ARG A 78 23.10 -4.86 1.91
C ARG A 78 23.34 -3.92 0.74
N ASP A 79 23.05 -2.64 0.92
CA ASP A 79 23.02 -1.65 -0.17
C ASP A 79 22.11 -2.09 -1.35
N GLU A 80 20.99 -2.76 -1.04
CA GLU A 80 20.05 -3.26 -2.05
C GLU A 80 18.80 -2.37 -2.12
N CYS A 81 18.35 -2.07 -3.33
CA CYS A 81 17.15 -1.27 -3.59
C CYS A 81 16.21 -2.00 -4.56
N TYR A 82 15.06 -2.41 -4.03
CA TYR A 82 14.02 -3.11 -4.76
C TYR A 82 12.92 -2.15 -5.20
N THR A 83 12.58 -2.17 -6.48
CA THR A 83 11.41 -1.49 -7.03
C THR A 83 10.33 -2.52 -7.32
N ILE A 84 9.14 -2.36 -6.72
CA ILE A 84 8.05 -3.34 -6.76
C ILE A 84 6.85 -2.68 -7.44
N GLY A 85 6.44 -3.19 -8.60
CA GLY A 85 5.21 -2.76 -9.25
C GLY A 85 3.94 -3.26 -8.56
N LEU A 86 2.84 -2.52 -8.70
CA LEU A 86 1.53 -2.88 -8.18
C LEU A 86 0.61 -3.44 -9.28
N PRO A 87 -0.19 -4.49 -8.99
CA PRO A 87 -1.13 -5.03 -9.94
C PRO A 87 -2.31 -4.08 -10.13
N THR A 88 -3.03 -4.25 -11.24
CA THR A 88 -4.36 -3.63 -11.39
C THR A 88 -5.32 -4.36 -10.45
N MET A 89 -6.23 -3.61 -9.84
CA MET A 89 -7.25 -4.17 -8.94
C MET A 89 -8.63 -4.05 -9.58
N TYR A 90 -9.46 -5.06 -9.40
CA TYR A 90 -10.85 -5.06 -9.84
C TYR A 90 -11.77 -5.40 -8.68
N TRP A 91 -12.80 -4.59 -8.48
CA TRP A 91 -13.91 -4.89 -7.60
C TRP A 91 -15.05 -5.48 -8.43
N ARG A 92 -15.10 -6.82 -8.47
CA ARG A 92 -16.03 -7.57 -9.31
C ARG A 92 -17.38 -7.75 -8.61
N SER A 93 -18.38 -8.16 -9.39
CA SER A 93 -19.68 -8.62 -8.87
C SER A 93 -20.42 -7.59 -8.01
N LEU A 94 -20.47 -6.33 -8.44
CA LEU A 94 -21.10 -5.25 -7.65
C LEU A 94 -22.62 -5.42 -7.45
N LEU A 95 -23.27 -6.25 -8.29
CA LEU A 95 -24.70 -6.55 -8.20
C LEU A 95 -25.00 -7.83 -7.41
N SER A 96 -23.97 -8.54 -6.93
CA SER A 96 -24.10 -9.77 -6.15
C SER A 96 -23.13 -9.73 -4.96
N GLU A 97 -22.32 -10.78 -4.75
CA GLU A 97 -21.31 -10.81 -3.71
C GLU A 97 -19.99 -10.24 -4.26
N PRO A 98 -19.57 -9.04 -3.82
CA PRO A 98 -18.41 -8.39 -4.37
C PRO A 98 -17.12 -9.06 -3.90
N TYR A 99 -16.15 -9.19 -4.80
CA TYR A 99 -14.82 -9.72 -4.49
C TYR A 99 -13.72 -8.92 -5.18
N ILE A 100 -12.51 -8.99 -4.63
CA ILE A 100 -11.32 -8.35 -5.18
C ILE A 100 -10.62 -9.33 -6.11
N GLU A 101 -10.28 -8.86 -7.30
CA GLU A 101 -9.44 -9.57 -8.24
C GLU A 101 -8.21 -8.74 -8.58
N LEU A 102 -7.03 -9.35 -8.56
CA LEU A 102 -5.79 -8.74 -9.00
C LEU A 102 -5.51 -9.17 -10.44
N GLY A 103 -5.00 -8.26 -11.26
CA GLY A 103 -4.72 -8.55 -12.65
C GLY A 103 -3.51 -7.79 -13.20
N GLY A 104 -2.97 -8.34 -14.27
CA GLY A 104 -1.88 -7.75 -15.03
C GLY A 104 -0.50 -8.21 -14.58
N ARG A 105 0.50 -7.80 -15.36
CA ARG A 105 1.91 -8.11 -15.10
C ARG A 105 2.56 -6.99 -14.30
N VAL A 106 3.15 -7.34 -13.18
CA VAL A 106 4.04 -6.48 -12.39
C VAL A 106 5.47 -6.97 -12.49
N THR A 107 6.41 -6.17 -12.04
CA THR A 107 7.82 -6.56 -12.01
C THR A 107 8.42 -6.09 -10.70
N VAL A 108 9.24 -6.95 -10.12
CA VAL A 108 10.15 -6.61 -9.02
C VAL A 108 11.56 -6.53 -9.61
N THR A 109 12.27 -5.43 -9.37
CA THR A 109 13.64 -5.23 -9.86
C THR A 109 14.58 -4.86 -8.74
N CYS A 110 15.83 -5.31 -8.81
CA CYS A 110 16.94 -4.90 -7.92
C CYS A 110 18.25 -4.98 -8.69
N GLY A 111 18.88 -3.84 -8.98
CA GLY A 111 19.98 -3.79 -9.95
C GLY A 111 19.55 -4.42 -11.28
N ASP A 112 20.34 -5.38 -11.77
CA ASP A 112 20.08 -6.12 -13.01
C ASP A 112 19.13 -7.32 -12.84
N ALA A 113 18.76 -7.68 -11.60
CA ALA A 113 17.83 -8.78 -11.34
C ALA A 113 16.38 -8.33 -11.59
N VAL A 114 15.63 -9.15 -12.33
CA VAL A 114 14.25 -8.86 -12.74
C VAL A 114 13.36 -10.07 -12.50
N ALA A 115 12.26 -9.85 -11.77
CA ALA A 115 11.25 -10.85 -11.45
C ALA A 115 9.87 -10.38 -11.95
N PRO A 116 9.48 -10.71 -13.19
CA PRO A 116 8.11 -10.52 -13.65
C PRO A 116 7.14 -11.47 -12.92
N ILE A 117 6.02 -10.91 -12.46
CA ILE A 117 4.94 -11.64 -11.81
C ILE A 117 3.63 -11.25 -12.50
N THR A 118 2.84 -12.22 -12.93
CA THR A 118 1.55 -12.03 -13.58
C THR A 118 0.44 -12.47 -12.64
N PHE A 119 -0.46 -11.54 -12.34
CA PHE A 119 -1.73 -11.83 -11.69
C PHE A 119 -2.78 -12.10 -12.77
N HIS A 120 -3.39 -13.28 -12.72
CA HIS A 120 -4.34 -13.72 -13.72
C HIS A 120 -5.76 -13.41 -13.26
N THR A 121 -6.50 -12.69 -14.09
CA THR A 121 -7.94 -12.54 -13.92
C THR A 121 -8.64 -13.82 -14.36
N LYS A 122 -9.79 -14.13 -13.75
CA LYS A 122 -10.58 -15.32 -14.05
C LYS A 122 -10.91 -15.41 -15.54
N PRO A 123 -10.56 -16.50 -16.23
CA PRO A 123 -10.97 -16.73 -17.61
C PRO A 123 -12.50 -16.86 -17.74
N PHE A 124 -13.02 -16.52 -18.93
CA PHE A 124 -14.46 -16.60 -19.20
C PHE A 124 -15.00 -18.05 -19.20
N TYR A 125 -14.16 -19.04 -19.54
CA TYR A 125 -14.55 -20.45 -19.69
C TYR A 125 -14.06 -21.30 -18.51
N GLY A 126 -14.55 -21.00 -17.31
CA GLY A 126 -14.10 -21.68 -16.10
C GLY A 126 -12.63 -21.38 -15.75
N GLY A 127 -12.23 -21.74 -14.54
CA GLY A 127 -10.88 -21.48 -14.03
C GLY A 127 -10.88 -21.08 -12.56
N GLN A 128 -9.69 -21.14 -11.98
CA GLN A 128 -9.45 -20.73 -10.60
C GLN A 128 -9.33 -19.21 -10.48
N LEU A 129 -9.82 -18.67 -9.37
CA LEU A 129 -9.61 -17.27 -9.01
C LEU A 129 -8.21 -17.09 -8.44
N HIS A 130 -7.72 -15.85 -8.48
CA HIS A 130 -6.54 -15.43 -7.73
C HIS A 130 -5.23 -16.09 -8.16
N CYS A 131 -5.21 -16.72 -9.34
CA CYS A 131 -4.00 -17.32 -9.88
C CYS A 131 -2.89 -16.28 -10.09
N VAL A 132 -1.67 -16.68 -9.77
CA VAL A 132 -0.44 -15.91 -9.96
C VAL A 132 0.63 -16.81 -10.55
N SER A 133 1.43 -16.27 -11.47
CA SER A 133 2.65 -16.95 -11.93
C SER A 133 3.80 -15.98 -12.10
N GLY A 134 5.03 -16.45 -11.98
CA GLY A 134 6.22 -15.63 -12.14
C GLY A 134 7.43 -16.47 -12.49
N GLU A 135 8.40 -15.85 -13.14
CA GLU A 135 9.69 -16.47 -13.45
C GLU A 135 10.79 -15.46 -13.10
N VAL A 136 11.56 -15.77 -12.06
CA VAL A 136 12.67 -14.92 -11.59
C VAL A 136 13.91 -15.28 -12.39
N LYS A 137 14.57 -14.27 -12.98
CA LYS A 137 15.80 -14.46 -13.74
C LYS A 137 16.97 -13.76 -13.08
N SER A 138 18.15 -14.36 -13.19
CA SER A 138 19.41 -13.74 -12.82
C SER A 138 19.77 -12.63 -13.81
N ALA A 139 20.76 -11.81 -13.47
CA ALA A 139 21.30 -10.80 -14.38
C ALA A 139 21.84 -11.43 -15.70
N ALA A 140 22.28 -12.69 -15.65
CA ALA A 140 22.72 -13.46 -16.81
C ALA A 140 21.57 -14.03 -17.66
N GLY A 141 20.31 -13.82 -17.25
CA GLY A 141 19.12 -14.30 -17.95
C GLY A 141 18.70 -15.74 -17.61
N GLU A 142 19.42 -16.40 -16.70
CA GLU A 142 19.13 -17.76 -16.25
C GLU A 142 17.95 -17.77 -15.28
N THR A 143 17.06 -18.75 -15.40
CA THR A 143 15.94 -18.91 -14.48
C THR A 143 16.43 -19.33 -13.10
N VAL A 144 16.16 -18.51 -12.08
CA VAL A 144 16.51 -18.79 -10.67
C VAL A 144 15.39 -19.59 -10.01
N CYS A 145 14.14 -19.17 -10.21
CA CYS A 145 12.97 -19.89 -9.73
C CYS A 145 11.70 -19.51 -10.50
N LYS A 146 10.70 -20.39 -10.43
CA LYS A 146 9.35 -20.17 -10.93
C LYS A 146 8.38 -20.14 -9.76
N ILE A 147 7.44 -19.22 -9.80
CA ILE A 147 6.39 -19.04 -8.80
C ILE A 147 5.06 -19.36 -9.47
N ALA A 148 4.19 -20.13 -8.82
CA ALA A 148 2.85 -20.43 -9.29
C ALA A 148 1.88 -20.69 -8.13
N GLY A 149 0.58 -20.56 -8.38
CA GLY A 149 -0.48 -20.87 -7.41
C GLY A 149 -1.50 -19.75 -7.32
N GLU A 150 -2.10 -19.57 -6.15
CA GLU A 150 -3.12 -18.58 -5.86
C GLU A 150 -2.67 -17.69 -4.68
N TRP A 151 -2.69 -16.38 -4.88
CA TRP A 151 -2.08 -15.43 -3.93
C TRP A 151 -2.75 -15.36 -2.56
N ASP A 152 -3.97 -15.88 -2.43
CA ASP A 152 -4.77 -15.90 -1.21
C ASP A 152 -4.79 -17.27 -0.51
N THR A 153 -4.43 -18.36 -1.19
CA THR A 153 -4.54 -19.73 -0.64
C THR A 153 -3.21 -20.48 -0.63
N ARG A 154 -2.57 -20.73 -1.78
CA ARG A 154 -1.36 -21.56 -1.89
C ARG A 154 -0.39 -20.99 -2.93
N LEU A 155 0.85 -20.78 -2.53
CA LEU A 155 1.94 -20.44 -3.45
C LEU A 155 3.00 -21.53 -3.46
N GLU A 156 3.48 -21.87 -4.64
CA GLU A 156 4.58 -22.81 -4.86
C GLU A 156 5.72 -22.10 -5.58
N VAL A 157 6.94 -22.30 -5.09
CA VAL A 157 8.17 -21.85 -5.74
C VAL A 157 9.01 -23.06 -6.07
N GLN A 158 9.41 -23.18 -7.33
CA GLN A 158 10.29 -24.21 -7.85
C GLN A 158 11.63 -23.57 -8.22
N TYR A 159 12.71 -24.01 -7.60
CA TYR A 159 14.06 -23.51 -7.82
C TYR A 159 14.75 -24.28 -8.95
N ALA A 160 15.78 -23.66 -9.57
CA ALA A 160 16.52 -24.25 -10.68
C ALA A 160 17.26 -25.56 -10.32
N ASP A 161 17.60 -25.73 -9.04
CA ASP A 161 18.25 -26.94 -8.50
C ASP A 161 17.27 -28.11 -8.27
N GLY A 162 15.99 -27.93 -8.58
CA GLY A 162 14.93 -28.94 -8.42
C GLY A 162 14.26 -28.92 -7.04
N HIS A 163 14.73 -28.10 -6.09
CA HIS A 163 14.02 -27.91 -4.83
C HIS A 163 12.71 -27.15 -5.06
N SER A 164 11.69 -27.47 -4.25
CA SER A 164 10.44 -26.72 -4.23
C SER A 164 10.06 -26.31 -2.81
N LYS A 165 9.36 -25.19 -2.70
CA LYS A 165 8.83 -24.67 -1.45
C LYS A 165 7.39 -24.26 -1.64
N GLU A 166 6.55 -24.70 -0.71
CA GLU A 166 5.13 -24.34 -0.68
C GLU A 166 4.85 -23.41 0.51
N TRP A 167 3.99 -22.41 0.28
CA TRP A 167 3.38 -21.59 1.32
C TRP A 167 1.87 -21.73 1.26
N ARG A 168 1.28 -22.13 2.39
CA ARG A 168 -0.17 -22.04 2.61
C ARG A 168 -0.46 -20.69 3.25
N ILE A 169 -1.00 -19.77 2.45
CA ILE A 169 -1.20 -18.36 2.83
C ILE A 169 -2.09 -18.19 4.08
N PRO A 170 -3.15 -18.99 4.30
CA PRO A 170 -3.94 -18.93 5.52
C PRO A 170 -3.18 -19.36 6.79
N GLU A 171 -2.17 -20.21 6.66
CA GLU A 171 -1.40 -20.76 7.79
C GLU A 171 -0.28 -19.81 8.24
N LEU A 172 0.05 -18.79 7.43
CA LEU A 172 1.07 -17.81 7.78
C LEU A 172 0.64 -16.95 8.97
N LYS A 173 1.48 -16.90 10.01
CA LYS A 173 1.25 -16.09 11.20
C LYS A 173 1.21 -14.60 10.86
N ARG A 174 0.04 -13.98 11.01
CA ARG A 174 -0.15 -12.53 10.83
C ARG A 174 0.09 -11.81 12.15
N GLN A 175 1.02 -10.86 12.15
CA GLN A 175 1.23 -10.01 13.32
C GLN A 175 0.14 -8.92 13.38
N PRO A 176 -0.54 -8.74 14.52
CA PRO A 176 -1.53 -7.69 14.65
C PRO A 176 -0.86 -6.32 14.70
N LYS A 177 -1.42 -5.36 13.97
CA LYS A 177 -0.99 -3.96 14.06
C LYS A 177 -1.36 -3.38 15.41
N ARG A 178 -0.50 -2.52 15.94
CA ARG A 178 -0.70 -1.71 17.15
C ARG A 178 -0.91 -0.27 16.74
N CYS A 179 -1.96 0.35 17.26
CA CYS A 179 -2.23 1.76 17.07
C CYS A 179 -2.35 2.42 18.44
N ARG A 180 -2.03 3.70 18.52
CA ARG A 180 -2.24 4.50 19.74
C ARG A 180 -3.74 4.51 20.11
N PRO A 181 -4.08 4.61 21.40
CA PRO A 181 -5.45 4.89 21.84
C PRO A 181 -6.02 6.11 21.10
N ILE A 182 -7.33 6.14 20.85
CA ILE A 182 -7.97 7.20 20.05
C ILE A 182 -7.77 8.57 20.71
N ASP A 183 -7.86 8.65 22.04
CA ASP A 183 -7.71 9.90 22.79
C ASP A 183 -6.29 10.48 22.73
N SER A 184 -5.30 9.64 22.40
CA SER A 184 -3.90 10.02 22.21
C SER A 184 -3.54 10.30 20.74
N GLN A 185 -4.50 10.24 19.82
CA GLN A 185 -4.29 10.54 18.41
C GLN A 185 -4.58 12.00 18.08
N ASP A 186 -3.88 12.58 17.10
CA ASP A 186 -4.19 13.92 16.61
C ASP A 186 -5.61 13.96 15.99
N SER A 187 -6.24 15.14 15.96
CA SER A 187 -7.59 15.34 15.40
C SER A 187 -7.74 14.89 13.95
N LEU A 188 -6.67 14.95 13.15
CA LEU A 188 -6.61 14.56 11.74
C LEU A 188 -6.02 13.15 11.51
N GLU A 189 -5.83 12.36 12.58
CA GLU A 189 -5.51 10.94 12.43
C GLU A 189 -6.75 10.13 12.08
N SER A 190 -6.58 9.19 11.15
CA SER A 190 -7.66 8.49 10.46
C SER A 190 -8.66 7.84 11.43
N ARG A 191 -8.20 7.17 12.49
CA ARG A 191 -9.14 6.50 13.42
C ARG A 191 -9.93 7.49 14.26
N ARG A 192 -9.34 8.61 14.68
CA ARG A 192 -10.02 9.66 15.43
C ARG A 192 -10.97 10.46 14.54
N LEU A 193 -10.51 10.88 13.37
CA LEU A 193 -11.29 11.65 12.40
C LEU A 193 -12.54 10.89 11.93
N TRP A 194 -12.39 9.61 11.61
CA TRP A 194 -13.47 8.76 11.09
C TRP A 194 -14.18 7.93 12.17
N GLN A 195 -13.95 8.21 13.45
CA GLN A 195 -14.54 7.45 14.55
C GLN A 195 -16.07 7.43 14.50
N PRO A 196 -16.79 8.57 14.37
CA PRO A 196 -18.25 8.56 14.38
C PRO A 196 -18.85 7.77 13.21
N VAL A 197 -18.24 7.88 12.02
CA VAL A 197 -18.62 7.09 10.83
C VAL A 197 -18.42 5.61 11.09
N SER A 198 -17.26 5.23 11.63
CA SER A 198 -16.91 3.83 11.89
C SER A 198 -17.81 3.19 12.97
N GLU A 199 -18.22 3.95 13.98
CA GLU A 199 -19.15 3.52 15.03
C GLU A 199 -20.55 3.31 14.47
N ALA A 200 -21.06 4.25 13.67
CA ALA A 200 -22.36 4.11 13.02
C ALA A 200 -22.39 2.90 12.06
N LEU A 201 -21.32 2.67 11.29
CA LEU A 201 -21.18 1.49 10.41
C LEU A 201 -21.16 0.18 11.22
N ARG A 202 -20.45 0.13 12.35
CA ARG A 202 -20.46 -1.04 13.25
C ARG A 202 -21.83 -1.31 13.84
N ALA A 203 -22.60 -0.26 14.13
CA ALA A 203 -24.00 -0.35 14.55
C ALA A 203 -24.98 -0.63 13.39
N ARG A 204 -24.47 -0.85 12.15
CA ARG A 204 -25.27 -1.05 10.93
C ARG A 204 -26.25 0.11 10.64
N ASN A 205 -25.95 1.31 11.11
CA ASN A 205 -26.75 2.51 10.87
C ASN A 205 -26.16 3.31 9.70
N ALA A 206 -26.56 2.95 8.48
CA ALA A 206 -26.05 3.58 7.25
C ALA A 206 -26.41 5.06 7.14
N VAL A 207 -27.60 5.46 7.60
CA VAL A 207 -28.05 6.87 7.55
C VAL A 207 -27.19 7.74 8.45
N LEU A 208 -26.94 7.30 9.68
CA LEU A 208 -26.07 8.03 10.62
C LEU A 208 -24.62 8.05 10.13
N ALA A 209 -24.13 6.95 9.55
CA ALA A 209 -22.79 6.89 8.97
C ALA A 209 -22.63 7.90 7.82
N LEU A 210 -23.63 8.02 6.95
CA LEU A 210 -23.64 9.01 5.87
C LEU A 210 -23.64 10.43 6.41
N HIS A 211 -24.49 10.72 7.39
CA HIS A 211 -24.54 12.03 8.03
C HIS A 211 -23.18 12.43 8.62
N HIS A 212 -22.54 11.55 9.39
CA HIS A 212 -21.20 11.81 9.94
C HIS A 212 -20.13 11.92 8.85
N LYS A 213 -20.25 11.17 7.75
CA LYS A 213 -19.33 11.27 6.61
C LYS A 213 -19.41 12.67 5.99
N CYS A 214 -20.62 13.16 5.69
CA CYS A 214 -20.80 14.52 5.16
C CYS A 214 -20.19 15.58 6.08
N GLN A 215 -20.46 15.50 7.39
CA GLN A 215 -19.88 16.42 8.37
C GLN A 215 -18.35 16.45 8.37
N VAL A 216 -17.69 15.30 8.18
CA VAL A 216 -16.23 15.23 8.08
C VAL A 216 -15.74 15.86 6.76
N GLU A 217 -16.40 15.57 5.66
CA GLU A 217 -16.04 16.07 4.32
C GLU A 217 -16.19 17.59 4.23
N ASP A 218 -17.31 18.14 4.70
CA ASP A 218 -17.61 19.58 4.71
C ASP A 218 -16.53 20.35 5.49
N ARG A 219 -16.17 19.88 6.70
CA ARG A 219 -15.11 20.50 7.53
C ARG A 219 -13.75 20.50 6.85
N LEU A 220 -13.40 19.44 6.14
CA LEU A 220 -12.12 19.34 5.41
C LEU A 220 -12.11 20.26 4.19
N GLN A 221 -13.24 20.40 3.51
CA GLN A 221 -13.40 21.31 2.37
C GLN A 221 -13.28 22.77 2.81
N GLU A 222 -13.98 23.18 3.87
CA GLU A 222 -13.88 24.53 4.46
C GLU A 222 -12.44 24.87 4.89
N SER A 223 -11.78 23.94 5.59
CA SER A 223 -10.39 24.10 6.02
C SER A 223 -9.41 24.25 4.85
N SER A 224 -9.71 23.64 3.71
CA SER A 224 -8.89 23.73 2.50
C SER A 224 -9.13 25.04 1.75
N ALA A 225 -10.38 25.53 1.70
CA ALA A 225 -10.74 26.80 1.10
C ALA A 225 -10.13 27.99 1.85
N MET A 226 -10.16 27.98 3.19
CA MET A 226 -9.52 29.00 4.03
C MET A 226 -8.01 29.09 3.81
N LYS A 227 -7.33 27.95 3.63
CA LYS A 227 -5.90 27.94 3.30
C LYS A 227 -5.62 28.48 1.90
N GLY A 228 -6.53 28.27 0.96
CA GLY A 228 -6.43 28.81 -0.40
C GLY A 228 -6.52 30.34 -0.46
N SER A 229 -7.36 30.96 0.39
CA SER A 229 -7.53 32.42 0.42
C SER A 229 -6.35 33.18 1.05
N ASP A 230 -5.62 32.56 1.97
CA ASP A 230 -4.44 33.19 2.61
C ASP A 230 -3.19 33.20 1.69
N THR A 231 -3.26 32.57 0.52
CA THR A 231 -2.10 32.29 -0.34
C THR A 231 -2.16 32.96 -1.73
N GLU A 232 -2.88 34.07 -1.89
CA GLU A 232 -3.01 34.79 -3.18
C GLU A 232 -1.71 35.46 -3.70
N HIS A 233 -0.56 35.28 -3.04
CA HIS A 233 0.75 35.78 -3.50
C HIS A 233 1.82 34.72 -3.76
N ALA A 234 1.50 33.42 -3.78
CA ALA A 234 2.46 32.37 -4.17
C ALA A 234 2.08 31.74 -5.53
N THR A 235 3.02 31.80 -6.48
CA THR A 235 2.92 31.25 -7.84
C THR A 235 2.47 29.78 -7.90
N VAL A 236 1.72 29.48 -8.96
CA VAL A 236 0.89 28.29 -9.32
C VAL A 236 1.58 26.90 -9.31
N HIS A 237 2.74 26.71 -8.69
CA HIS A 237 3.49 25.44 -8.73
C HIS A 237 3.85 24.79 -7.39
N GLN A 238 3.38 25.29 -6.25
CA GLN A 238 3.63 24.62 -4.97
C GLN A 238 2.44 23.73 -4.57
N ALA A 239 2.52 22.44 -4.93
CA ALA A 239 1.84 21.43 -4.13
C ALA A 239 2.35 21.58 -2.69
N HIS A 240 1.49 21.97 -1.76
CA HIS A 240 1.91 22.14 -0.37
C HIS A 240 2.41 20.81 0.18
N ASP A 241 3.61 20.82 0.76
CA ASP A 241 4.14 19.68 1.50
C ASP A 241 3.10 19.17 2.52
N GLY A 242 2.91 17.85 2.59
CA GLY A 242 2.18 17.22 3.68
C GLY A 242 2.90 17.42 5.02
N LYS A 243 2.23 17.13 6.14
CA LYS A 243 2.87 17.21 7.48
C LYS A 243 4.07 16.26 7.56
N LEU A 244 3.97 15.07 6.97
CA LEU A 244 4.95 14.00 7.05
C LEU A 244 5.73 13.78 5.74
N PHE A 245 5.17 14.20 4.61
CA PHE A 245 5.74 13.96 3.29
C PHE A 245 5.99 15.26 2.52
N ARG A 246 7.05 15.27 1.70
CA ARG A 246 7.40 16.36 0.79
C ARG A 246 7.33 15.87 -0.64
N LEU A 247 6.88 16.72 -1.56
CA LEU A 247 6.93 16.40 -2.99
C LEU A 247 8.32 16.73 -3.54
N GLU A 248 9.04 15.71 -4.01
CA GLU A 248 10.32 15.85 -4.71
C GLU A 248 10.12 15.75 -6.22
N ASP A 249 10.84 16.58 -6.97
CA ASP A 249 10.84 16.66 -8.44
C ASP A 249 9.45 16.77 -9.08
N GLY A 250 8.46 17.26 -8.32
CA GLY A 250 7.06 17.39 -8.74
C GLY A 250 6.34 16.06 -8.96
N LYS A 251 6.96 14.92 -8.63
CA LYS A 251 6.45 13.59 -9.02
C LYS A 251 6.36 12.59 -7.87
N VAL A 252 7.28 12.64 -6.91
CA VAL A 252 7.43 11.59 -5.89
C VAL A 252 7.31 12.17 -4.50
N TRP A 253 6.40 11.63 -3.69
CA TRP A 253 6.30 12.00 -2.28
C TRP A 253 7.31 11.23 -1.46
N LYS A 254 8.17 11.94 -0.73
CA LYS A 254 9.19 11.40 0.16
C LYS A 254 8.89 11.68 1.61
N TYR A 255 9.18 10.71 2.46
CA TYR A 255 9.04 10.90 3.90
C TYR A 255 10.08 11.88 4.41
N LYS A 256 9.68 12.82 5.27
CA LYS A 256 10.56 13.89 5.77
C LYS A 256 11.61 13.40 6.78
N TYR A 257 11.33 12.30 7.46
CA TYR A 257 12.13 11.80 8.59
C TYR A 257 12.62 10.35 8.40
N PRO A 258 13.26 10.00 7.26
CA PRO A 258 13.67 8.63 7.00
C PRO A 258 14.81 8.19 7.93
N MET A 259 14.91 6.88 8.16
CA MET A 259 15.97 6.25 8.98
C MET A 259 17.39 6.76 8.72
N ASN A 260 17.71 7.15 7.48
CA ASN A 260 19.05 7.59 7.07
C ASN A 260 19.36 9.07 7.33
N LYS A 261 18.40 9.86 7.80
CA LYS A 261 18.65 11.24 8.25
C LYS A 261 18.85 11.25 9.76
N SER A 262 19.97 10.69 10.22
CA SER A 262 20.56 11.12 11.48
C SER A 262 20.98 12.58 11.30
N SER A 263 20.31 13.49 12.00
CA SER A 263 20.87 14.82 12.31
C SER A 263 21.87 14.67 13.45
#